data_AF-A0A806JZ71-F1
#
_entry.id   AF-A0A806JZ71-F1
#
_cell.length_a   1.000
_cell.length_b   1.000
_cell.length_c   1.000
_cell.angle_alpha   90.00
_cell.angle_beta   90.00
_cell.angle_gamma   90.00
#
_symmetry.space_group_name_H-M   'P 1'
#
loop_
_entity.id
_entity.type
_entity.pdbx_description
1 polymer ?
#
loop_
_entity_poly.entity_id
_entity_poly.type
_entity_poly.pdbx_seq_one_letter_code
_entity_poly.pdbx_strand_id
1 'polypeptide(L)'
;MLAAPLVRLLPPLLLTVAVEGAAVYAVCRRWRYVRCSAMGNLLTNPALNIAAAAAAAVFGRGGYITAAVLGELAAVAVEAAVYTYVCGLGLRRAAALSAFLNALSFAAGAIVFGL
;
A
#
# COMPACT_ATOMS: atom_id res chain seq x y z
N MET A 1 25.33 -7.47 -5.37
CA MET A 1 24.24 -8.27 -5.96
C MET A 1 22.86 -8.03 -5.29
N LEU A 2 22.60 -6.86 -4.71
CA LEU A 2 21.31 -6.51 -4.05
C LEU A 2 20.34 -5.70 -4.95
N ALA A 3 20.79 -5.25 -6.13
CA ALA A 3 19.98 -4.38 -7.01
C ALA A 3 18.89 -5.12 -7.79
N ALA A 4 19.12 -6.38 -8.16
CA ALA A 4 18.19 -7.20 -8.94
C ALA A 4 16.81 -7.43 -8.29
N PRO A 5 16.68 -7.69 -6.97
CA PRO A 5 15.38 -7.85 -6.33
C PRO A 5 14.61 -6.53 -6.17
N LEU A 6 15.30 -5.41 -5.92
CA LEU A 6 14.65 -4.10 -5.73
C LEU A 6 14.03 -3.56 -7.04
N VAL A 7 14.69 -3.77 -8.17
CA VAL A 7 14.14 -3.38 -9.49
C VAL A 7 12.85 -4.15 -9.81
N ARG A 8 12.67 -5.37 -9.29
CA ARG A 8 11.44 -6.14 -9.48
C ARG A 8 10.26 -5.62 -8.64
N LEU A 9 10.53 -4.85 -7.60
CA LEU A 9 9.52 -4.22 -6.74
C LEU A 9 9.05 -2.85 -7.27
N LEU A 10 9.76 -2.28 -8.25
CA LEU A 10 9.43 -0.99 -8.87
C LEU A 10 8.11 -1.03 -9.65
N PRO A 11 7.87 -2.00 -10.57
CA PRO A 11 6.61 -2.06 -11.30
C PRO A 11 5.35 -2.14 -10.43
N PRO A 12 5.25 -3.03 -9.42
CA PRO A 12 4.08 -3.07 -8.54
C PRO A 12 3.93 -1.78 -7.73
N LEU A 13 5.03 -1.20 -7.23
CA LEU A 13 5.00 0.08 -6.51
C LEU A 13 4.47 1.22 -7.38
N LEU A 14 4.93 1.32 -8.64
CA LEU A 14 4.48 2.34 -9.59
C LEU A 14 3.01 2.16 -9.95
N LEU A 15 2.57 0.90 -10.14
CA LEU A 15 1.18 0.58 -10.38
C LEU A 15 0.32 1.04 -9.20
N THR A 16 0.68 0.70 -7.97
CA THR A 16 -0.02 1.12 -6.76
C THR A 16 -0.09 2.64 -6.65
N VAL A 17 1.03 3.33 -6.78
CA VAL A 17 1.07 4.81 -6.70
C VAL A 17 0.20 5.46 -7.78
N ALA A 18 0.19 4.93 -9.00
CA ALA A 18 -0.64 5.45 -10.09
C ALA A 18 -2.13 5.20 -9.84
N VAL A 19 -2.49 3.98 -9.46
CA VAL A 19 -3.86 3.54 -9.25
C VAL A 19 -4.49 4.24 -8.04
N GLU A 20 -3.78 4.25 -6.91
CA GLU A 20 -4.24 4.96 -5.72
C GLU A 20 -4.24 6.47 -5.90
N GLY A 21 -3.20 7.02 -6.55
CA GLY A 21 -3.13 8.44 -6.83
C GLY A 21 -4.31 8.93 -7.68
N ALA A 22 -4.68 8.15 -8.71
CA ALA A 22 -5.86 8.41 -9.53
C ALA A 22 -7.16 8.30 -8.71
N ALA A 23 -7.30 7.26 -7.88
CA ALA A 23 -8.48 7.05 -7.05
C ALA A 23 -8.66 8.18 -6.01
N VAL A 24 -7.58 8.58 -5.32
CA VAL A 24 -7.58 9.70 -4.37
C VAL A 24 -7.94 11.00 -5.06
N TYR A 25 -7.40 11.26 -6.25
CA TYR A 25 -7.74 12.46 -6.99
C TYR A 25 -9.22 12.46 -7.41
N ALA A 26 -9.75 11.32 -7.86
CA ALA A 26 -11.15 11.18 -8.25
C ALA A 26 -12.11 11.47 -7.07
N VAL A 27 -11.79 10.94 -5.89
CA VAL A 27 -12.62 11.05 -4.67
C VAL A 27 -12.48 12.42 -4.01
N CYS A 28 -11.24 12.88 -3.78
CA CYS A 28 -10.98 14.07 -2.97
C CYS A 28 -10.76 15.35 -3.78
N ARG A 29 -10.52 15.23 -5.09
CA ARG A 29 -10.29 16.36 -6.04
C ARG A 29 -9.20 17.34 -5.60
N ARG A 30 -8.23 16.88 -4.79
CA ARG A 30 -7.14 17.72 -4.27
C ARG A 30 -5.81 16.97 -4.31
N TRP A 31 -4.83 17.58 -4.99
CA TRP A 31 -3.46 17.05 -5.13
C TRP A 31 -2.72 16.85 -3.81
N ARG A 32 -3.09 17.58 -2.75
CA ARG A 32 -2.52 17.37 -1.40
C ARG A 32 -2.69 15.92 -0.94
N TYR A 33 -3.87 15.33 -1.15
CA TYR A 33 -4.13 13.95 -0.72
C TYR A 33 -3.43 12.94 -1.62
N VAL A 34 -3.29 13.23 -2.91
CA VAL A 34 -2.52 12.41 -3.85
C VAL A 34 -1.05 12.33 -3.43
N ARG A 35 -0.46 13.45 -2.99
CA ARG A 35 0.91 13.47 -2.46
C ARG A 35 1.02 12.68 -1.14
N CYS A 36 0.05 12.83 -0.23
CA CYS A 36 -0.02 12.02 0.99
C CYS A 36 -0.08 10.52 0.66
N SER A 37 -0.91 10.09 -0.30
CA SER A 37 -1.00 8.71 -0.80
C SER A 37 0.33 8.21 -1.35
N ALA A 38 0.96 8.98 -2.24
CA ALA A 38 2.23 8.59 -2.84
C ALA A 38 3.34 8.43 -1.78
N MET A 39 3.44 9.36 -0.82
CA MET A 39 4.41 9.27 0.27
C MET A 39 4.13 8.08 1.20
N GLY A 40 2.85 7.82 1.50
CA GLY A 40 2.44 6.64 2.26
C GLY A 40 2.89 5.36 1.59
N ASN A 41 2.54 5.18 0.31
CA ASN A 41 2.87 4.00 -0.47
C ASN A 41 4.37 3.78 -0.67
N LEU A 42 5.17 4.84 -0.77
CA LEU A 42 6.63 4.74 -0.86
C LEU A 42 7.25 4.20 0.43
N LEU A 43 6.56 4.32 1.57
CA LEU A 43 7.02 3.80 2.86
C LEU A 43 6.40 2.44 3.17
N THR A 44 5.08 2.31 3.03
CA THR A 44 4.34 1.11 3.43
C THR A 44 4.67 -0.07 2.52
N ASN A 45 4.55 0.06 1.20
CA ASN A 45 4.72 -1.08 0.29
C ASN A 45 6.12 -1.73 0.35
N PRO A 46 7.24 -1.00 0.35
CA PRO A 46 8.56 -1.63 0.50
C PRO A 46 8.70 -2.34 1.86
N ALA A 47 8.22 -1.73 2.94
CA ALA A 47 8.31 -2.31 4.28
C ALA A 47 7.49 -3.60 4.39
N LEU A 48 6.27 -3.62 3.85
CA LEU A 48 5.39 -4.78 3.82
C LEU A 48 5.96 -5.91 2.97
N ASN A 49 6.48 -5.60 1.79
CA ASN A 49 7.11 -6.60 0.92
C ASN A 49 8.34 -7.24 1.57
N ILE A 50 9.16 -6.46 2.26
CA ILE A 50 10.31 -6.99 3.02
C ILE A 50 9.85 -7.89 4.17
N ALA A 51 8.84 -7.45 4.94
CA ALA A 51 8.29 -8.23 6.05
C ALA A 51 7.67 -9.56 5.56
N ALA A 52 6.90 -9.52 4.47
CA ALA A 52 6.29 -10.71 3.88
C ALA A 52 7.36 -11.68 3.32
N ALA A 53 8.42 -11.16 2.68
CA ALA A 53 9.54 -11.99 2.22
C ALA A 53 10.29 -12.65 3.38
N ALA A 54 10.54 -11.92 4.47
CA ALA A 54 11.16 -12.47 5.67
C ALA A 54 10.30 -13.56 6.33
N ALA A 55 8.99 -13.33 6.45
CA ALA A 55 8.06 -14.32 6.96
C ALA A 55 7.98 -15.57 6.06
N ALA A 56 8.01 -15.39 4.75
CA ALA A 56 8.04 -16.49 3.78
C ALA A 56 9.31 -17.34 3.92
N ALA A 57 10.46 -16.72 4.21
CA ALA A 57 11.73 -17.42 4.38
C ALA A 57 11.75 -18.33 5.63
N VAL A 58 10.99 -17.99 6.67
CA VAL A 58 10.95 -18.74 7.94
C VAL A 58 9.80 -19.74 7.99
N PHE A 59 8.61 -19.34 7.53
CA PHE A 59 7.36 -20.09 7.71
C PHE A 59 6.75 -20.57 6.39
N GLY A 60 7.47 -20.42 5.27
CA GLY A 60 7.00 -20.80 3.94
C GLY A 60 5.79 -20.00 3.45
N ARG A 61 4.99 -20.59 2.56
CA ARG A 61 3.83 -19.92 1.93
C ARG A 61 2.78 -19.45 2.94
N GLY A 62 2.59 -20.18 4.06
CA GLY A 62 1.67 -19.77 5.12
C GLY A 62 2.10 -18.45 5.78
N GLY A 63 3.38 -18.33 6.11
CA GLY A 63 3.95 -17.09 6.67
C GLY A 63 3.82 -15.89 5.76
N TYR A 64 4.02 -16.09 4.45
CA TYR A 64 3.81 -15.04 3.46
C TYR A 64 2.37 -14.49 3.51
N ILE A 65 1.37 -15.37 3.47
CA ILE A 65 -0.05 -14.95 3.47
C ILE A 65 -0.39 -14.23 4.76
N THR A 66 0.01 -14.77 5.91
CA THR A 66 -0.27 -14.14 7.21
C THR A 66 0.39 -12.77 7.32
N ALA A 67 1.66 -12.65 6.93
CA ALA A 67 2.38 -11.39 6.97
C ALA A 67 1.79 -10.35 5.99
N ALA A 68 1.36 -10.78 4.80
CA ALA A 68 0.67 -9.92 3.85
C ALA A 68 -0.63 -9.37 4.44
N VAL A 69 -1.51 -10.22 4.97
CA VAL A 69 -2.80 -9.78 5.54
C VAL A 69 -2.61 -8.84 6.73
N LEU A 70 -1.74 -9.19 7.68
CA LEU A 70 -1.45 -8.31 8.83
C LEU A 70 -0.79 -7.00 8.38
N GLY A 71 0.04 -7.08 7.35
CA GLY A 71 0.68 -5.95 6.70
C GLY A 71 -0.31 -4.96 6.13
N GLU A 72 -1.25 -5.42 5.31
CA GLU A 72 -2.33 -4.62 4.71
C GLU A 72 -3.17 -3.93 5.81
N LEU A 73 -3.53 -4.65 6.87
CA LEU A 73 -4.27 -4.05 8.00
C LEU A 73 -3.47 -2.94 8.71
N ALA A 74 -2.17 -3.15 8.89
CA ALA A 74 -1.28 -2.14 9.45
C ALA A 74 -1.13 -0.94 8.51
N ALA A 75 -1.03 -1.18 7.20
CA ALA A 75 -0.97 -0.15 6.16
C ALA A 75 -2.19 0.75 6.23
N VAL A 76 -3.40 0.15 6.31
CA VAL A 76 -4.65 0.88 6.39
C VAL A 76 -4.66 1.83 7.59
N ALA A 77 -4.20 1.36 8.76
CA ALA A 77 -4.13 2.17 9.98
C ALA A 77 -3.10 3.31 9.86
N VAL A 78 -1.90 3.01 9.35
CA VAL A 78 -0.83 4.00 9.17
C VAL A 78 -1.23 5.07 8.17
N GLU A 79 -1.78 4.69 7.02
CA GLU A 79 -2.22 5.62 5.99
C GLU A 79 -3.41 6.47 6.46
N ALA A 80 -4.35 5.89 7.20
CA ALA A 80 -5.43 6.65 7.84
C ALA A 80 -4.87 7.69 8.83
N ALA A 81 -3.84 7.33 9.61
CA ALA A 81 -3.15 8.27 10.49
C ALA A 81 -2.44 9.39 9.69
N VAL A 82 -1.73 9.06 8.61
CA VAL A 82 -1.11 10.06 7.72
C VAL A 82 -2.15 11.03 7.15
N TYR A 83 -3.27 10.51 6.62
CA TYR A 83 -4.34 11.36 6.11
C TYR A 83 -4.94 12.26 7.19
N THR A 84 -5.05 11.75 8.42
CA THR A 84 -5.62 12.49 9.55
C THR A 84 -4.67 13.57 10.05
N TYR A 85 -3.44 13.21 10.43
CA TYR A 85 -2.52 14.11 11.10
C TYR A 85 -1.74 15.02 10.15
N VAL A 86 -1.36 14.52 8.97
CA VAL A 86 -0.59 15.31 7.98
C VAL A 86 -1.52 16.05 7.04
N CYS A 87 -2.60 15.40 6.64
CA CYS A 87 -3.48 15.88 5.58
C CYS A 87 -4.78 16.54 6.13
N GLY A 88 -5.06 16.44 7.44
CA GLY A 88 -6.19 17.09 8.12
C GLY A 88 -7.55 16.47 7.79
N LEU A 89 -7.57 15.24 7.27
CA LEU A 89 -8.80 14.54 6.93
C LEU A 89 -9.44 13.96 8.21
N GLY A 90 -10.77 14.02 8.35
CA GLY A 90 -11.42 13.42 9.52
C GLY A 90 -11.17 11.91 9.58
N LEU A 91 -10.84 11.37 10.76
CA LEU A 91 -10.40 9.98 10.97
C LEU A 91 -11.31 8.94 10.28
N ARG A 92 -12.63 9.10 10.36
CA ARG A 92 -13.59 8.19 9.71
C ARG A 92 -13.43 8.17 8.18
N ARG A 93 -13.27 9.35 7.56
CA ARG A 93 -13.05 9.49 6.12
C ARG A 93 -11.66 9.00 5.73
N ALA A 94 -10.65 9.26 6.55
CA ALA A 94 -9.29 8.78 6.35
C ALA A 94 -9.22 7.24 6.38
N ALA A 95 -9.85 6.61 7.37
CA ALA A 95 -9.91 5.15 7.47
C ALA A 95 -10.66 4.53 6.31
N ALA A 96 -11.83 5.07 5.94
CA ALA A 96 -12.60 4.58 4.80
C ALA A 96 -11.84 4.73 3.46
N LEU A 97 -11.19 5.88 3.26
CA LEU A 97 -10.36 6.13 2.07
C LEU A 97 -9.18 5.14 2.03
N SER A 98 -8.45 5.02 3.13
CA SER A 98 -7.30 4.13 3.26
C SER A 98 -7.66 2.66 2.98
N ALA A 99 -8.76 2.17 3.57
CA ALA A 99 -9.26 0.82 3.34
C ALA A 99 -9.69 0.60 1.87
N PHE A 100 -10.36 1.59 1.26
CA PHE A 100 -10.75 1.52 -0.14
C PHE A 100 -9.53 1.44 -1.08
N LEU A 101 -8.51 2.25 -0.82
CA LEU A 101 -7.28 2.28 -1.64
C LEU A 101 -6.51 0.96 -1.52
N ASN A 102 -6.27 0.46 -0.30
CA ASN A 102 -5.59 -0.82 -0.11
C ASN A 102 -6.35 -1.98 -0.77
N ALA A 103 -7.69 -2.02 -0.64
CA ALA A 103 -8.51 -3.03 -1.34
C ALA A 103 -8.38 -2.93 -2.87
N LEU A 104 -8.34 -1.71 -3.41
CA LEU A 104 -8.23 -1.47 -4.84
C LEU A 104 -6.82 -1.84 -5.36
N SER A 105 -5.77 -1.55 -4.60
CA SER A 105 -4.39 -1.92 -4.90
C SER A 105 -4.16 -3.42 -4.80
N PHE A 106 -4.72 -4.08 -3.80
CA PHE A 106 -4.71 -5.53 -3.69
C PHE A 106 -5.40 -6.18 -4.90
N ALA A 107 -6.59 -5.68 -5.29
CA ALA A 107 -7.30 -6.18 -6.46
C ALA A 107 -6.50 -5.95 -7.76
N ALA A 108 -5.89 -4.77 -7.91
CA ALA A 108 -5.03 -4.46 -9.06
C ALA A 108 -3.82 -5.40 -9.12
N GLY A 109 -3.16 -5.64 -7.98
CA GLY A 109 -2.07 -6.61 -7.85
C GLY A 109 -2.51 -8.02 -8.23
N ALA A 110 -3.68 -8.47 -7.76
CA ALA A 110 -4.20 -9.79 -8.06
C ALA A 110 -4.50 -9.99 -9.56
N ILE A 111 -5.12 -9.00 -10.20
CA ILE A 111 -5.42 -9.03 -11.64
C ILE A 111 -4.14 -9.04 -12.48
N VAL A 112 -3.16 -8.18 -12.13
CA VAL A 112 -1.95 -7.98 -12.96
C VAL A 112 -0.93 -9.11 -12.78
N PHE A 113 -0.77 -9.61 -11.55
CA PHE A 113 0.26 -10.61 -11.22
C PHE A 113 -0.29 -12.03 -11.09
N GLY A 114 -1.60 -12.23 -11.27
CA GLY A 114 -2.23 -13.55 -11.32
C GLY A 114 -2.14 -14.29 -9.98
N LEU A 115 -2.64 -13.65 -8.92
CA LEU A 115 -2.93 -14.33 -7.65
C LEU A 115 -4.15 -15.24 -7.78
#